data_AF-A0A7S1WXB7-F1
#
_entry.id   AF-A0A7S1WXB7-F1
#
_cell.length_a   1.000
_cell.length_b   1.000
_cell.length_c   1.000
_cell.angle_alpha   90.00
_cell.angle_beta   90.00
_cell.angle_gamma   90.00
#
_symmetry.space_group_name_H-M   'P 1'
#
loop_
_entity.id
_entity.type
_entity.pdbx_description
1 polymer ?
#
loop_
_entity_poly.entity_id
_entity_poly.type
_entity_poly.pdbx_seq_one_letter_code
_entity_poly.pdbx_strand_id
1 'polypeptide(L)'
;AALAERRVRLRLVPERRRGSSAVDHKRRALLVDGRPFFPIGWFSLYLHFGEAATIRSLREMARDGVNSVMLYNLIAGPPGTEIFRGRGEAPPSPGPVLDAAQALGIKVQVYLLEITQPLSRGACEECWGALERAVGRWRGHPAVL
;
A
#
# COMPACT_ATOMS: atom_id res chain seq x y z
N ALA A 1 30.09 0.26 18.84
CA ALA A 1 28.95 -0.56 18.37
C ALA A 1 28.92 -0.50 16.85
N ALA A 2 29.28 -1.59 16.18
CA ALA A 2 29.28 -1.63 14.72
C ALA A 2 27.83 -1.73 14.23
N LEU A 3 27.34 -0.66 13.59
CA LEU A 3 26.09 -0.68 12.83
C LEU A 3 26.21 -1.82 11.81
N ALA A 4 25.40 -2.86 11.97
CA ALA A 4 25.30 -3.91 10.99
C ALA A 4 24.77 -3.29 9.69
N GLU A 5 25.67 -2.94 8.78
CA GLU A 5 25.36 -2.64 7.38
C GLU A 5 24.80 -3.91 6.74
N ARG A 6 23.53 -4.23 7.01
CA ARG A 6 22.76 -5.11 6.15
C ARG A 6 22.54 -4.34 4.86
N ARG A 7 23.44 -4.57 3.88
CA ARG A 7 23.22 -4.25 2.48
C ARG A 7 21.84 -4.76 2.08
N VAL A 8 20.86 -3.85 2.00
CA VAL A 8 19.59 -4.13 1.35
C VAL A 8 19.91 -4.32 -0.12
N ARG A 9 20.25 -5.55 -0.52
CA ARG A 9 20.20 -5.93 -1.92
C ARG A 9 18.72 -5.88 -2.30
N LEU A 10 18.29 -4.78 -2.93
CA LEU A 10 17.10 -4.76 -3.76
C LEU A 10 17.32 -5.84 -4.83
N ARG A 11 16.86 -7.06 -4.56
CA ARG A 11 17.15 -8.24 -5.36
C ARG A 11 15.89 -8.66 -6.11
N LEU A 12 16.05 -8.51 -7.42
CA LEU A 12 15.23 -8.94 -8.54
C LEU A 12 13.90 -8.20 -8.74
N VAL A 13 13.84 -7.47 -9.86
CA VAL A 13 12.64 -7.28 -10.69
C VAL A 13 12.24 -8.68 -11.17
N PRO A 14 11.24 -9.34 -10.57
CA PRO A 14 10.81 -10.64 -11.06
C PRO A 14 9.99 -10.36 -12.33
N GLU A 15 10.38 -11.03 -13.41
CA GLU A 15 9.68 -11.22 -14.69
C GLU A 15 8.46 -10.33 -14.94
N ARG A 16 8.55 -9.53 -16.01
CA ARG A 16 7.47 -8.72 -16.62
C ARG A 16 6.15 -9.53 -16.73
N ARG A 17 5.38 -9.61 -15.65
CA ARG A 17 3.97 -9.99 -15.73
C ARG A 17 3.21 -8.74 -16.12
N ARG A 18 2.38 -8.86 -17.15
CA ARG A 18 1.46 -7.81 -17.55
C ARG A 18 0.57 -7.47 -16.34
N GLY A 19 0.66 -6.24 -15.82
CA GLY A 19 -0.08 -5.79 -14.63
C GLY A 19 0.68 -5.75 -13.30
N SER A 20 2.00 -6.00 -13.28
CA SER A 20 2.83 -5.78 -12.07
C SER A 20 3.45 -4.37 -12.08
N SER A 21 3.12 -3.55 -11.07
CA SER A 21 3.80 -2.28 -10.82
C SER A 21 5.28 -2.54 -10.48
N ALA A 22 6.21 -1.97 -11.26
CA ALA A 22 7.64 -2.12 -11.02
C ALA A 22 8.27 -0.75 -10.80
N VAL A 23 8.48 -0.38 -9.53
CA VAL A 23 9.08 0.89 -9.15
C VAL A 23 10.60 0.87 -9.34
N ASP A 24 11.11 1.60 -10.34
CA ASP A 24 12.56 1.79 -10.57
C ASP A 24 13.01 3.17 -10.08
N HIS A 25 13.82 3.21 -9.01
CA HIS A 25 14.38 4.45 -8.46
C HIS A 25 15.73 4.86 -9.09
N LYS A 26 16.32 4.08 -10.01
CA LYS A 26 17.63 4.41 -10.63
C LYS A 26 17.54 5.50 -11.69
N ARG A 27 16.34 5.77 -12.19
CA ARG A 27 16.03 6.85 -13.12
C ARG A 27 15.18 7.86 -12.34
N ARG A 28 15.32 9.16 -12.63
CA ARG A 28 14.57 10.25 -11.96
C ARG A 28 13.04 10.20 -12.17
N ALA A 29 12.49 9.05 -12.56
CA ALA A 29 11.10 8.83 -12.89
C ALA A 29 10.65 7.48 -12.31
N LEU A 30 9.52 7.50 -11.60
CA LEU A 30 8.78 6.32 -11.22
C LEU A 30 8.24 5.67 -12.50
N LEU A 31 8.52 4.38 -12.72
CA LEU A 31 7.95 3.63 -13.84
C LEU A 31 6.83 2.75 -13.31
N VAL A 32 5.70 2.69 -14.02
CA VAL A 32 4.60 1.77 -13.73
C VAL A 32 4.19 1.14 -15.05
N ASP A 33 4.14 -0.19 -15.09
CA ASP A 33 3.87 -0.96 -16.32
C ASP A 33 4.79 -0.57 -17.51
N GLY A 34 6.05 -0.22 -17.20
CA GLY A 34 7.07 0.15 -18.18
C GLY A 34 6.92 1.58 -18.75
N ARG A 35 6.01 2.40 -18.22
CA ARG A 35 5.81 3.79 -18.63
C ARG A 35 6.17 4.76 -17.49
N PRO A 36 6.66 5.98 -17.81
CA PRO A 36 6.79 7.03 -16.81
C PRO A 36 5.44 7.27 -16.12
N PHE A 37 5.44 7.22 -14.80
CA PHE A 37 4.31 7.47 -13.94
C PHE A 37 4.60 8.70 -13.10
N PHE A 38 3.79 9.74 -13.31
CA PHE A 38 3.84 10.94 -12.50
C PHE A 38 2.63 10.90 -11.56
N PRO A 39 2.81 10.76 -10.24
CA PRO A 39 1.70 10.73 -9.29
C PRO A 39 1.01 12.10 -9.28
N ILE A 40 -0.25 12.14 -9.72
CA ILE A 40 -1.12 13.30 -9.69
C ILE A 40 -2.12 13.08 -8.57
N GLY A 41 -2.13 14.00 -7.62
CA GLY A 41 -2.92 13.92 -6.40
C GLY A 41 -2.22 13.09 -5.32
N TRP A 42 -2.10 13.66 -4.13
CA TRP A 42 -1.76 12.95 -2.91
C TRP A 42 -2.92 13.18 -1.96
N PHE A 43 -3.76 12.16 -1.80
CA PHE A 43 -4.89 12.23 -0.91
C PHE A 43 -4.80 11.09 0.08
N SER A 44 -4.80 11.47 1.36
CA SER A 44 -5.01 10.55 2.45
C SER A 44 -6.49 10.24 2.48
N LEU A 45 -6.86 9.02 2.09
CA LEU A 45 -8.21 8.54 2.33
C LEU A 45 -8.30 8.20 3.82
N TYR A 46 -8.97 9.05 4.58
CA TYR A 46 -9.37 8.71 5.94
C TYR A 46 -10.56 7.76 5.87
N LEU A 47 -10.28 6.48 6.05
CA LEU A 47 -11.22 5.38 5.88
C LEU A 47 -12.29 5.30 6.99
N HIS A 48 -12.32 6.31 7.87
CA HIS A 48 -13.32 6.49 8.92
C HIS A 48 -14.74 6.68 8.38
N PHE A 49 -14.91 7.02 7.09
CA PHE A 49 -16.21 7.19 6.46
C PHE A 49 -16.81 5.87 5.91
N GLY A 50 -16.11 4.75 6.11
CA GLY A 50 -16.55 3.43 5.64
C GLY A 50 -16.17 3.13 4.18
N GLU A 51 -16.36 1.86 3.79
CA GLU A 51 -15.95 1.34 2.48
C GLU A 51 -16.63 2.08 1.32
N ALA A 52 -17.97 2.18 1.36
CA ALA A 52 -18.74 2.77 0.28
C ALA A 52 -18.41 4.25 0.03
N ALA A 53 -18.19 5.01 1.11
CA ALA A 53 -17.78 6.42 1.00
C ALA A 53 -16.38 6.53 0.40
N THR A 54 -15.45 5.67 0.83
CA THR A 54 -14.09 5.62 0.29
C THR A 54 -14.09 5.33 -1.21
N ILE A 55 -14.85 4.31 -1.64
CA ILE A 55 -14.97 3.95 -3.07
C ILE A 55 -15.61 5.09 -3.87
N ARG A 56 -16.61 5.79 -3.31
CA ARG A 56 -17.19 6.97 -3.95
C ARG A 56 -16.16 8.09 -4.12
N SER A 57 -15.38 8.40 -3.09
CA SER A 57 -14.30 9.39 -3.18
C SER A 57 -13.25 8.99 -4.21
N LEU A 58 -12.84 7.73 -4.28
CA LEU A 58 -11.94 7.24 -5.33
C LEU A 58 -12.50 7.52 -6.73
N ARG A 59 -13.81 7.31 -6.94
CA ARG A 59 -14.46 7.60 -8.24
C ARG A 59 -14.49 9.08 -8.57
N GLU A 60 -14.76 9.94 -7.59
CA GLU A 60 -14.74 11.40 -7.77
C GLU A 60 -13.33 11.86 -8.14
N MET A 61 -12.34 11.43 -7.37
CA MET A 61 -10.93 11.74 -7.62
C MET A 61 -10.42 11.25 -8.98
N ALA A 62 -10.84 10.05 -9.41
CA ALA A 62 -10.50 9.54 -10.73
C ALA A 62 -11.03 10.45 -11.86
N ARG A 63 -12.22 11.04 -11.69
CA ARG A 63 -12.80 12.00 -12.66
C ARG A 63 -12.00 13.30 -12.70
N ASP A 64 -11.41 13.70 -11.59
CA ASP A 64 -10.55 14.89 -11.48
C ASP A 64 -9.11 14.64 -11.97
N GLY A 65 -8.82 13.43 -12.47
CA GLY A 65 -7.51 13.07 -13.03
C GLY A 65 -6.48 12.62 -11.99
N VAL A 66 -6.89 12.34 -10.75
CA VAL A 66 -6.01 11.73 -9.75
C VAL A 66 -5.67 10.31 -10.18
N ASN A 67 -4.37 9.97 -10.12
CA ASN A 67 -3.87 8.64 -10.49
C ASN A 67 -3.10 7.94 -9.36
N SER A 68 -2.93 8.59 -8.20
CA SER A 68 -2.30 7.99 -7.03
C SER A 68 -2.99 8.37 -5.73
N VAL A 69 -3.03 7.44 -4.79
CA VAL A 69 -3.49 7.68 -3.42
C VAL A 69 -2.59 6.98 -2.42
N MET A 70 -2.63 7.44 -1.18
CA MET A 70 -1.95 6.80 -0.07
C MET A 70 -2.98 6.35 0.95
N LEU A 71 -2.97 5.05 1.27
CA LEU A 71 -3.81 4.49 2.32
C LEU A 71 -3.00 4.44 3.61
N TYR A 72 -3.41 5.27 4.55
CA TYR A 72 -2.89 5.27 5.91
C TYR A 72 -3.62 4.25 6.77
N ASN A 73 -2.99 3.92 7.91
CA ASN A 73 -3.61 3.20 9.00
C ASN A 73 -3.94 1.74 8.73
N LEU A 74 -3.24 1.03 7.84
CA LEU A 74 -3.37 -0.42 7.82
C LEU A 74 -2.85 -0.98 9.15
N ILE A 75 -3.68 -1.70 9.87
CA ILE A 75 -3.33 -2.38 11.12
C ILE A 75 -3.33 -3.89 10.92
N ALA A 76 -2.45 -4.56 11.66
CA ALA A 76 -2.46 -6.01 11.71
C ALA A 76 -3.68 -6.48 12.49
N GLY A 77 -4.53 -7.30 11.86
CA GLY A 77 -5.54 -8.10 12.55
C GLY A 77 -5.06 -9.54 12.75
N PRO A 78 -5.92 -10.44 13.29
CA PRO A 78 -5.75 -11.88 13.12
C PRO A 78 -5.36 -12.26 11.68
N PRO A 79 -4.66 -13.40 11.48
CA PRO A 79 -4.26 -13.83 10.14
C PRO A 79 -5.40 -13.74 9.12
N GLY A 80 -5.19 -12.98 8.04
CA GLY A 80 -6.21 -12.78 7.00
C GLY A 80 -7.20 -11.64 7.25
N THR A 81 -7.05 -10.86 8.31
CA THR A 81 -7.98 -9.79 8.70
C THR A 81 -7.30 -8.44 8.87
N GLU A 82 -6.29 -8.13 8.05
CA GLU A 82 -5.78 -6.76 8.00
C GLU A 82 -6.94 -5.80 7.70
N ILE A 83 -7.13 -4.85 8.60
CA ILE A 83 -8.17 -3.83 8.52
C ILE A 83 -7.51 -2.47 8.62
N PHE A 84 -8.23 -1.43 8.24
CA PHE A 84 -7.75 -0.08 8.51
C PHE A 84 -8.09 0.37 9.93
N ARG A 85 -7.29 1.23 10.55
CA ARG A 85 -7.60 1.77 11.88
C ARG A 85 -8.75 2.76 11.74
N GLY A 86 -9.91 2.43 12.29
CA GLY A 86 -11.07 3.31 12.40
C GLY A 86 -11.17 3.97 13.78
N ARG A 87 -11.82 5.14 13.88
CA ARG A 87 -12.51 5.55 15.12
C ARG A 87 -13.99 5.23 14.89
N GLY A 88 -14.53 4.20 15.54
CA GLY A 88 -15.94 3.80 15.37
C GLY A 88 -16.13 2.44 14.68
N GLU A 89 -17.12 2.36 13.78
CA GLU A 89 -17.60 1.15 13.09
C GLU A 89 -16.50 0.24 12.52
N ALA A 90 -16.88 -1.01 12.22
CA ALA A 90 -16.00 -2.03 11.65
C ALA A 90 -15.25 -1.44 10.45
N PRO A 91 -13.93 -1.26 10.55
CA PRO A 91 -13.18 -0.57 9.53
C PRO A 91 -13.20 -1.34 8.21
N PRO A 92 -13.14 -0.64 7.06
CA PRO A 92 -13.23 -1.29 5.76
C PRO A 92 -12.07 -2.27 5.56
N SER A 93 -12.36 -3.35 4.84
CA SER A 93 -11.32 -4.26 4.37
C SER A 93 -10.49 -3.56 3.28
N PRO A 94 -9.16 -3.71 3.25
CA PRO A 94 -8.33 -3.15 2.19
C PRO A 94 -8.61 -3.71 0.80
N GLY A 95 -9.09 -4.95 0.70
CA GLY A 95 -9.34 -5.62 -0.58
C GLY A 95 -10.26 -4.82 -1.50
N PRO A 96 -11.53 -4.57 -1.11
CA PRO A 96 -12.48 -3.83 -1.93
C PRO A 96 -12.02 -2.43 -2.35
N VAL A 97 -11.28 -1.74 -1.47
CA VAL A 97 -10.72 -0.41 -1.78
C VAL A 97 -9.61 -0.50 -2.83
N LEU A 98 -8.74 -1.50 -2.71
CA LEU A 98 -7.66 -1.76 -3.68
C LEU A 98 -8.22 -2.24 -5.03
N ASP A 99 -9.24 -3.09 -5.02
CA ASP A 99 -9.95 -3.56 -6.22
C ASP A 99 -10.61 -2.38 -6.95
N ALA A 100 -11.27 -1.48 -6.21
CA ALA A 100 -11.85 -0.26 -6.77
C ALA A 100 -10.76 0.66 -7.36
N ALA A 101 -9.64 0.84 -6.66
CA ALA A 101 -8.52 1.64 -7.17
C ALA A 101 -7.94 1.04 -8.46
N GLN A 102 -7.77 -0.29 -8.52
CA GLN A 102 -7.34 -0.98 -9.74
C GLN A 102 -8.31 -0.71 -10.90
N ALA A 103 -9.62 -0.86 -10.68
CA ALA A 103 -10.64 -0.64 -11.71
C ALA A 103 -10.65 0.81 -12.23
N LEU A 104 -10.26 1.77 -11.39
CA LEU A 104 -10.17 3.19 -11.71
C LEU A 104 -8.80 3.61 -12.28
N GLY A 105 -7.83 2.70 -12.37
CA GLY A 105 -6.47 3.03 -12.80
C GLY A 105 -5.68 3.86 -11.77
N ILE A 106 -6.10 3.87 -10.51
CA ILE A 106 -5.44 4.57 -9.42
C ILE A 106 -4.41 3.64 -8.77
N LYS A 107 -3.19 4.15 -8.60
CA LYS A 107 -2.09 3.46 -7.95
C LYS A 107 -2.02 3.81 -6.46
N VAL A 108 -1.86 2.79 -5.62
CA VAL A 108 -2.03 2.88 -4.18
C VAL A 108 -0.72 2.64 -3.46
N GLN A 109 -0.32 3.60 -2.63
CA GLN A 109 0.76 3.44 -1.67
C GLN A 109 0.16 2.99 -0.34
N VAL A 110 0.49 1.76 0.09
CA VAL A 110 -0.02 1.21 1.36
C VAL A 110 0.96 1.54 2.47
N TYR A 111 0.57 2.43 3.37
CA TYR A 111 1.44 2.89 4.45
C TYR A 111 1.25 2.03 5.70
N LEU A 112 2.27 1.22 6.02
CA LEU A 112 2.24 0.20 7.08
C LEU A 112 2.71 0.73 8.45
N LEU A 113 2.56 2.03 8.73
CA LEU A 113 3.12 2.67 9.92
C LEU A 113 2.75 1.92 11.22
N GLU A 114 1.47 1.61 11.40
CA GLU A 114 0.96 0.96 12.61
C GLU A 114 1.50 -0.46 12.78
N ILE A 115 1.75 -1.18 11.68
CA ILE A 115 2.36 -2.52 11.71
C ILE A 115 3.86 -2.43 12.02
N THR A 116 4.53 -1.39 11.52
CA THR A 116 5.96 -1.19 11.74
C THR A 116 6.32 -0.51 13.07
N GLN A 117 5.38 0.21 13.70
CA GLN A 117 5.64 0.96 14.93
C GLN A 117 6.12 0.09 16.11
N PRO A 118 5.58 -1.13 16.35
CA PRO A 118 6.13 -2.01 17.38
C PRO A 118 7.60 -2.38 17.13
N LEU A 119 7.99 -2.58 15.86
CA LEU A 119 9.36 -2.97 15.48
C LEU A 119 10.40 -1.90 15.86
N SER A 120 10.02 -0.62 15.84
CA SER A 120 10.94 0.46 16.25
C SER A 120 11.11 0.58 17.77
N ARG A 121 10.19 0.00 18.55
CA ARG A 121 10.23 -0.02 20.02
C ARG A 121 10.87 -1.30 20.58
N GLY A 122 11.07 -2.31 19.74
CA GLY A 122 11.71 -3.58 20.06
C GLY A 122 11.37 -4.63 19.01
N ALA A 123 12.38 -5.32 18.49
CA ALA A 123 12.15 -6.40 17.54
C ALA A 123 11.48 -7.59 18.24
N CYS A 124 10.26 -7.93 17.84
CA CYS A 124 9.54 -9.13 18.29
C CYS A 124 9.20 -10.02 17.09
N GLU A 125 9.33 -11.35 17.21
CA GLU A 125 9.04 -12.27 16.09
C GLU A 125 7.62 -12.11 15.56
N GLU A 126 6.64 -11.94 16.46
CA GLU A 126 5.24 -11.75 16.08
C GLU A 126 5.03 -10.47 15.25
N CYS A 127 5.74 -9.40 15.60
CA CYS A 127 5.74 -8.11 14.92
C CYS A 127 6.28 -8.25 13.48
N TRP A 128 7.38 -9.00 13.33
CA TRP A 128 7.96 -9.32 12.02
C TRP A 128 7.01 -10.18 11.20
N GLY A 129 6.41 -11.21 11.80
CA GLY A 129 5.41 -12.04 11.13
C GLY A 129 4.19 -11.26 10.67
N ALA A 130 3.73 -10.26 11.44
CA ALA A 130 2.65 -9.38 11.03
C ALA A 130 3.00 -8.53 9.80
N LEU A 131 4.22 -7.96 9.77
CA LEU A 131 4.73 -7.23 8.62
C LEU A 131 4.87 -8.13 7.39
N GLU A 132 5.46 -9.31 7.54
CA GLU A 132 5.65 -10.28 6.46
C GLU A 132 4.31 -10.72 5.85
N ARG A 133 3.29 -10.97 6.67
CA ARG A 133 1.93 -11.30 6.20
C ARG A 133 1.31 -10.13 5.43
N ALA A 134 1.36 -8.93 5.99
CA ALA A 134 0.79 -7.74 5.35
C ALA A 134 1.47 -7.45 3.99
N VAL A 135 2.81 -7.49 3.94
CA VAL A 135 3.57 -7.33 2.70
C VAL A 135 3.28 -8.48 1.74
N GLY A 136 3.33 -9.73 2.20
CA GLY A 136 3.08 -10.92 1.40
C GLY A 136 1.71 -10.91 0.71
N ARG A 137 0.69 -10.41 1.42
CA ARG A 137 -0.69 -10.28 0.92
C ARG A 137 -0.82 -9.19 -0.15
N TRP A 138 -0.31 -7.99 0.12
CA TRP A 138 -0.62 -6.82 -0.72
C TRP A 138 0.39 -6.55 -1.82
N ARG A 139 1.64 -7.02 -1.70
CA ARG A 139 2.70 -6.77 -2.69
C ARG A 139 2.37 -7.24 -4.12
N GLY A 140 1.47 -8.21 -4.24
CA GLY A 140 1.05 -8.77 -5.53
C GLY A 140 -0.15 -8.06 -6.15
N HIS A 141 -0.77 -7.12 -5.45
CA HIS A 141 -1.99 -6.47 -5.90
C HIS A 141 -1.68 -5.45 -7.01
N PRO A 142 -2.35 -5.48 -8.18
CA PRO A 142 -2.03 -4.61 -9.32
C PRO A 142 -2.14 -3.09 -9.06
N ALA A 143 -3.00 -2.71 -8.12
CA ALA A 143 -3.11 -1.31 -7.67
C ALA A 143 -1.91 -0.86 -6.82
N VAL A 144 -1.21 -1.75 -6.12
CA VAL A 144 -0.17 -1.37 -5.17
C VAL A 144 1.11 -0.93 -5.90
N LEU A 145 1.75 0.12 -5.37
CA LEU A 145 3.08 0.61 -5.75
C LEU A 145 4.16 0.06 -4.83
#